data_AF-A0A9Q0C9Z8-F1
#
_entry.id   AF-A0A9Q0C9Z8-F1
#
_cell.length_a   1.000
_cell.length_b   1.000
_cell.length_c   1.000
_cell.angle_alpha   90.00
_cell.angle_beta   90.00
_cell.angle_gamma   90.00
#
_symmetry.space_group_name_H-M   'P 1'
#
loop_
_entity.id
_entity.type
_entity.pdbx_description
1 polymer ?
#
loop_
_entity_poly.entity_id
_entity_poly.type
_entity_poly.pdbx_seq_one_letter_code
_entity_poly.pdbx_strand_id
1 'polypeptide(L)' 'MESWDERETEGWETPRRADCRIPVVLPCPPPPKKKSISVGAAKNVVPPKSGFFDPPDLELLFLALSSQGV' A
#
# COMPACT_ATOMS: atom_id res chain seq x y z
N MET A 1 16.88 -34.56 24.44
CA MET A 1 16.27 -34.24 23.14
C MET A 1 16.27 -32.74 23.06
N GLU A 2 17.31 -32.14 22.47
CA GLU A 2 17.45 -30.68 22.29
C GLU A 2 18.75 -30.45 21.50
N SER A 3 18.63 -30.15 20.21
CA SER A 3 19.77 -29.77 19.34
C SER A 3 19.31 -29.20 17.96
N TRP A 4 18.01 -28.95 17.77
CA TRP A 4 17.49 -28.51 16.47
C TRP A 4 17.33 -26.98 16.36
N ASP A 5 17.23 -26.26 17.48
CA ASP A 5 16.95 -24.82 17.49
C ASP A 5 18.17 -23.90 17.24
N GLU A 6 19.40 -24.38 17.44
CA GLU A 6 20.60 -23.52 17.34
C GLU A 6 21.09 -23.30 15.89
N ARG A 7 20.71 -24.16 14.94
CA ARG A 7 21.13 -24.04 13.53
C ARG A 7 20.21 -23.20 12.66
N GLU A 8 19.03 -22.84 13.13
CA GLU A 8 18.04 -22.13 12.29
C GLU A 8 18.22 -20.61 12.29
N THR A 9 18.99 -20.03 13.20
CA THR A 9 19.13 -18.56 13.30
C THR A 9 20.39 -18.00 12.64
N GLU A 10 21.36 -18.86 12.31
CA GLU A 10 22.61 -18.50 11.63
C GLU A 10 22.32 -18.11 10.16
N GLY A 11 22.07 -16.82 9.92
CA GLY A 11 21.79 -16.28 8.58
C GLY A 11 20.51 -15.44 8.47
N TRP A 12 19.74 -15.32 9.55
CA TRP A 12 18.52 -14.50 9.60
C TRP A 12 18.77 -13.09 10.14
N GLU A 13 20.04 -12.72 10.33
CA GLU A 13 20.44 -11.38 10.75
C GLU A 13 20.70 -10.46 9.55
N THR A 14 20.46 -9.16 9.75
CA THR A 14 20.82 -8.14 8.76
C THR A 14 22.35 -8.13 8.55
N PRO A 15 22.86 -8.26 7.31
CA PRO A 15 24.29 -8.20 7.02
C PRO A 15 24.94 -6.92 7.56
N ARG A 16 25.94 -7.08 8.44
CA ARG A 16 26.64 -5.96 9.10
C ARG A 16 27.83 -5.40 8.31
N ARG A 17 28.17 -6.03 7.18
CA ARG A 17 29.32 -5.61 6.35
C ARG A 17 29.02 -4.26 5.67
N ALA A 18 30.06 -3.44 5.50
CA ALA A 18 29.92 -2.07 5.03
C ALA A 18 29.42 -1.96 3.58
N ASP A 19 29.74 -2.95 2.74
CA ASP A 19 29.28 -3.12 1.35
C ASP A 19 27.78 -3.46 1.26
N CYS A 20 27.23 -4.11 2.28
CA CYS A 20 25.79 -4.42 2.36
C CYS A 20 24.97 -3.33 3.06
N ARG A 21 25.63 -2.31 3.67
CA ARG A 21 24.94 -1.28 4.44
C ARG A 21 24.34 -0.23 3.51
N ILE A 22 23.05 0.03 3.67
CA ILE A 22 22.37 1.12 2.95
C ILE A 22 23.07 2.44 3.31
N PRO A 23 23.43 3.29 2.33
CA PRO A 23 24.02 4.60 2.57
C PRO A 23 23.19 5.40 3.58
N VAL A 24 23.84 5.84 4.66
CA VAL A 24 23.16 6.34 5.87
C VAL A 24 22.41 7.66 5.65
N VAL A 25 22.67 8.40 4.56
CA VAL A 25 22.03 9.69 4.33
C VAL A 25 21.79 9.93 2.85
N LEU A 26 20.64 9.51 2.35
CA LEU A 26 20.00 10.22 1.25
C LEU A 26 19.12 11.30 1.89
N PRO A 27 19.29 12.60 1.56
CA PRO A 27 18.36 13.60 2.04
C PRO A 27 16.96 13.24 1.55
N CYS A 28 15.98 13.26 2.45
CA CYS A 28 14.59 13.08 2.05
C CYS A 28 14.26 14.07 0.93
N PRO A 29 13.54 13.64 -0.13
CA PRO A 29 13.08 14.58 -1.12
C PRO A 29 12.28 15.70 -0.44
N PRO A 30 12.35 16.94 -0.95
CA PRO A 30 11.61 18.05 -0.38
C PRO A 30 10.11 17.73 -0.33
N PRO A 31 9.38 18.21 0.69
CA PRO A 31 7.97 17.92 0.84
C PRO A 31 7.18 18.39 -0.40
N PRO A 32 6.16 17.62 -0.83
CA PRO A 32 5.32 18.03 -1.95
C PRO A 32 4.66 19.38 -1.65
N LYS A 33 4.74 20.31 -2.60
CA LYS A 33 4.17 21.65 -2.45
C LYS A 33 2.64 21.54 -2.36
N LYS A 34 2.05 22.14 -1.31
CA LYS A 34 0.60 22.27 -1.21
C LYS A 34 0.10 23.14 -2.36
N LYS A 35 -0.70 22.56 -3.26
CA LYS A 35 -1.43 23.32 -4.28
C LYS A 35 -2.35 24.32 -3.59
N SER A 36 -2.23 25.61 -3.93
CA SER A 36 -3.18 26.62 -3.46
C SER A 36 -4.55 26.24 -4.01
N ILE A 37 -5.51 25.96 -3.13
CA ILE A 37 -6.90 25.84 -3.53
C ILE A 37 -7.29 27.23 -4.00
N SER A 38 -7.41 27.41 -5.32
CA SER A 38 -8.00 28.63 -5.86
C SER A 38 -9.40 28.76 -5.24
N VAL A 39 -9.81 29.98 -4.90
CA VAL A 39 -11.13 30.29 -4.31
C VAL A 39 -12.30 29.74 -5.18
N GLY A 40 -12.01 29.34 -6.42
CA GLY A 40 -12.89 28.61 -7.35
C GLY A 40 -13.11 27.12 -7.07
N ALA A 41 -12.12 26.42 -6.50
CA ALA A 41 -12.13 24.96 -6.38
C ALA A 41 -12.82 24.45 -5.10
N ALA A 42 -12.83 25.22 -4.01
CA ALA A 42 -13.49 24.81 -2.77
C ALA A 42 -15.03 24.86 -2.84
N LYS A 43 -15.59 25.73 -3.69
CA LYS A 43 -17.03 26.03 -3.73
C LYS A 43 -17.83 25.18 -4.72
N ASN A 44 -17.16 24.45 -5.62
CA ASN A 44 -17.80 23.70 -6.71
C ASN A 44 -17.50 22.20 -6.69
N VAL A 45 -16.82 21.67 -5.67
CA VAL A 45 -16.76 20.21 -5.45
C VAL A 45 -18.06 19.83 -4.77
N VAL A 46 -19.16 19.91 -5.52
CA VAL A 46 -20.34 19.14 -5.17
C VAL A 46 -19.88 17.68 -5.27
N PRO A 47 -19.96 16.89 -4.19
CA PRO A 47 -19.63 15.49 -4.27
C PRO A 47 -20.43 14.88 -5.44
N PRO A 48 -19.83 13.96 -6.22
CA PRO A 48 -20.56 13.29 -7.29
C PRO A 48 -21.88 12.78 -6.73
N LYS A 49 -22.99 13.00 -7.45
CA LYS A 49 -24.33 12.62 -6.97
C LYS A 49 -24.43 11.12 -6.67
N SER A 50 -23.59 10.31 -7.32
CA SER A 50 -23.44 8.87 -7.15
C SER A 50 -22.45 8.46 -6.04
N GLY A 51 -21.90 9.41 -5.27
CA GLY A 51 -20.82 9.14 -4.32
C GLY A 51 -19.46 8.91 -5.00
N PHE A 52 -18.41 8.79 -4.19
CA PHE A 52 -17.04 8.53 -4.67
C PHE A 52 -16.81 7.07 -5.07
N PHE A 53 -17.57 6.17 -4.46
CA PHE A 53 -17.50 4.73 -4.70
C PHE A 53 -18.91 4.24 -5.01
N ASP A 54 -19.07 3.70 -6.21
CA ASP A 54 -20.28 3.04 -6.68
C ASP A 54 -19.97 1.54 -6.75
N PRO A 55 -20.15 0.80 -5.63
CA PRO A 55 -19.81 -0.61 -5.61
C PRO A 55 -20.69 -1.38 -6.62
N PRO A 56 -20.11 -2.36 -7.34
CA PRO A 56 -20.93 -3.26 -8.13
C PRO A 56 -21.90 -4.02 -7.21
N ASP A 57 -23.07 -4.36 -7.73
CA ASP A 57 -24.02 -5.20 -7.02
C ASP A 57 -23.38 -6.58 -6.77
N LEU A 58 -23.23 -6.91 -5.49
CA LEU A 58 -22.59 -8.15 -5.05
C LEU A 58 -23.40 -9.37 -5.48
N GLU A 59 -24.73 -9.28 -5.52
CA GLU A 59 -25.58 -10.39 -5.93
C GLU A 59 -25.37 -10.70 -7.42
N LEU A 60 -25.28 -9.66 -8.26
CA LEU A 60 -24.94 -9.83 -9.68
C LEU A 60 -23.54 -10.41 -9.87
N LEU A 61 -22.57 -10.01 -9.03
CA LEU A 61 -21.23 -10.55 -9.05
C LEU A 61 -21.23 -12.06 -8.71
N PHE A 62 -21.93 -12.48 -7.66
CA PHE A 62 -22.01 -13.89 -7.28
C PHE A 62 -22.80 -14.73 -8.28
N LEU A 63 -23.83 -14.19 -8.93
CA LEU A 63 -24.55 -14.87 -10.01
C LEU A 63 -23.67 -15.07 -11.25
N ALA A 64 -22.89 -14.06 -11.63
CA ALA A 64 -21.93 -14.17 -12.72
C ALA A 64 -20.82 -15.19 -12.40
N LEU A 65 -20.32 -15.19 -11.17
CA LEU A 65 -19.29 -16.13 -10.71
C LEU A 65 -19.83 -17.55 -10.55
N SER A 66 -21.07 -17.75 -10.10
CA SER A 66 -21.67 -19.09 -9.99
C SER A 66 -22.03 -19.72 -11.34
N SER A 67 -22.11 -18.91 -12.42
CA SER A 67 -22.16 -19.42 -13.80
C SER A 67 -20.80 -19.94 -14.29
N GLN A 68 -19.70 -19.55 -13.62
CA GLN A 68 -18.38 -20.16 -13.77
C GLN A 68 -18.24 -21.23 -12.68
N GLY A 69 -18.61 -22.47 -13.01
CA GLY A 69 -18.54 -23.59 -12.06
C GLY A 69 -17.18 -23.67 -11.36
N VAL A 70 -17.20 -23.50 -10.05
CA VAL A 70 -16.15 -23.94 -9.11
C VAL A 70 -16.57 -25.25 -8.47
#